data_AF-A0A1G9V1X0-F1
#
_entry.id   AF-A0A1G9V1X0-F1
#
_cell.length_a   1.000
_cell.length_b   1.000
_cell.length_c   1.000
_cell.angle_alpha   90.00
_cell.angle_beta   90.00
_cell.angle_gamma   90.00
#
_symmetry.space_group_name_H-M   'P 1'
#
loop_
_entity.id
_entity.type
_entity.pdbx_description
1 polymer ?
#
loop_
_entity_poly.entity_id
_entity_poly.type
_entity_poly.pdbx_seq_one_letter_code
_entity_poly.pdbx_strand_id
1 'polypeptide(L)'
;MARYNRHARHDYGYLRDVTPSRAFEEAYSTLPYGNRRAWPLSVNRLLIDAFAGRETLSRADAVDAIMAASVTVTGKVSEEFRSSRAGNALGWGVKLGFLHVDVVDGQRVWTMPDREEWFELDAKGKARQIRGLTDAQQADINRKAAAQEKARLTLQAKEAERVGPLVEAALHSLLRHDPGYVIPAGRPHGPYPEYDLALYLPTVTAPVPLVEVLPIVAEAHRDMEVRRQRTWLRAVEERAHLAKRRAEIAAIDAMHAARAAEQAVDDAALEDL
;
A
#
# COMPACT_ATOMS: atom_id res chain seq x y z
N MET A 1 12.77 22.08 -16.85
CA MET A 1 13.44 21.09 -15.99
C MET A 1 13.39 21.58 -14.54
N ALA A 2 12.44 21.08 -13.76
CA ALA A 2 12.28 21.46 -12.36
C ALA A 2 13.42 20.84 -11.53
N ARG A 3 14.21 21.69 -10.86
CA ARG A 3 15.31 21.27 -9.99
C ARG A 3 14.76 20.44 -8.84
N TYR A 4 15.30 19.23 -8.69
CA TYR A 4 15.08 18.36 -7.53
C TYR A 4 15.23 19.15 -6.22
N ASN A 5 14.23 19.00 -5.35
CA ASN A 5 14.23 19.46 -3.97
C ASN A 5 15.54 19.05 -3.27
N ARG A 6 16.50 19.97 -3.17
CA ARG A 6 17.48 19.91 -2.09
C ARG A 6 16.66 20.03 -0.81
N HIS A 7 16.53 18.93 -0.08
CA HIS A 7 15.95 18.95 1.26
C HIS A 7 16.57 20.14 2.01
N ALA A 8 15.71 21.09 2.44
CA ALA A 8 16.14 22.19 3.28
C ALA A 8 16.97 21.59 4.41
N ARG A 9 18.22 22.06 4.57
CA ARG A 9 19.05 21.63 5.68
C ARG A 9 18.24 21.86 6.95
N HIS A 10 18.15 20.84 7.81
CA HIS A 10 17.49 20.99 9.10
C HIS A 10 18.08 22.22 9.81
N ASP A 11 17.23 23.20 10.12
CA ASP A 11 17.63 24.41 10.81
C ASP A 11 17.90 24.07 12.28
N TYR A 12 19.17 24.13 12.65
CA TYR A 12 19.64 23.91 14.03
C TYR A 12 19.92 25.23 14.75
N GLY A 13 19.31 26.35 14.29
CA GLY A 13 19.49 27.66 14.91
C GLY A 13 19.18 27.70 16.41
N TYR A 14 18.33 26.80 16.90
CA TYR A 14 18.02 26.67 18.33
C TYR A 14 19.20 26.13 19.17
N LEU A 15 20.22 25.54 18.55
CA LEU A 15 21.45 25.09 19.23
C LEU A 15 22.52 26.19 19.32
N ARG A 16 22.28 27.35 18.72
CA ARG A 16 23.25 28.46 18.74
C ARG A 16 23.36 29.01 20.17
N ASP A 17 24.59 29.12 20.66
CA ASP A 17 24.92 29.63 21.99
C ASP A 17 24.38 28.79 23.17
N VAL A 18 24.01 27.52 22.90
CA VAL A 18 23.57 26.56 23.92
C VAL A 18 24.73 25.64 24.27
N THR A 19 24.99 25.41 25.56
CA THR A 19 26.02 24.43 25.96
C THR A 19 25.56 23.00 25.60
N PRO A 20 26.48 22.07 25.30
CA PRO A 20 26.11 20.67 25.06
C PRO A 20 25.24 20.08 26.16
N SER A 21 25.53 20.49 27.41
CA SER A 21 24.74 20.06 28.55
C SER A 21 23.29 20.55 28.48
N ARG A 22 23.08 21.84 28.21
CA ARG A 22 21.73 22.39 28.09
C ARG A 22 20.98 21.82 26.89
N ALA A 23 21.66 21.63 25.76
CA ALA A 23 21.08 21.05 24.55
C ALA A 23 20.53 19.64 24.77
N PHE A 24 21.23 18.82 25.57
CA PHE A 24 20.75 17.49 25.96
C PHE A 24 19.46 17.57 26.80
N GLU A 25 19.47 18.36 27.87
CA GLU A 25 18.35 18.45 28.82
C GLU A 25 17.08 19.01 28.15
N GLU A 26 17.27 20.03 27.31
CA GLU A 26 16.19 20.62 26.54
C GLU A 26 15.60 19.61 25.54
N ALA A 27 16.44 18.87 24.83
CA ALA A 27 15.96 17.87 23.87
C ALA A 27 15.32 16.66 24.55
N TYR A 28 15.82 16.25 25.72
CA TYR A 28 15.26 15.17 26.54
C TYR A 28 13.85 15.50 27.02
N SER A 29 13.60 16.77 27.39
CA SER A 29 12.29 17.21 27.91
C SER A 29 11.30 17.58 26.80
N THR A 30 11.75 18.34 25.78
CA THR A 30 10.88 18.89 24.74
C THR A 30 10.64 17.94 23.58
N LEU A 31 11.52 16.95 23.37
CA LEU A 31 11.46 15.96 22.29
C LEU A 31 11.29 16.61 20.90
N PRO A 32 12.25 17.46 20.48
CA PRO A 32 12.11 18.31 19.28
C PRO A 32 12.05 17.50 17.97
N TYR A 33 12.46 16.22 18.00
CA TYR A 33 12.35 15.32 16.85
C TYR A 33 11.24 14.29 17.07
N GLY A 34 10.76 13.68 15.98
CA GLY A 34 9.93 12.48 16.06
C GLY A 34 8.57 12.52 15.39
N ASN A 35 8.30 13.53 14.57
CA ASN A 35 7.05 13.61 13.79
C ASN A 35 7.02 12.69 12.54
N ARG A 36 7.80 11.61 12.51
CA ARG A 36 7.84 10.66 11.40
C ARG A 36 7.07 9.39 11.76
N ARG A 37 6.34 8.83 10.81
CA ARG A 37 5.49 7.63 11.01
C ARG A 37 6.27 6.41 11.54
N ALA A 38 7.53 6.28 11.14
CA ALA A 38 8.43 5.20 11.54
C ALA A 38 9.28 5.53 12.79
N TRP A 39 9.09 6.71 13.40
CA TRP A 39 9.99 7.21 14.45
C TRP A 39 10.13 6.28 15.66
N PRO A 40 9.04 5.73 16.25
CA PRO A 40 9.17 4.81 17.40
C PRO A 40 10.06 3.60 17.10
N LEU A 41 9.92 3.01 15.90
CA LEU A 41 10.77 1.91 15.46
C LEU A 41 12.24 2.34 15.34
N SER A 42 12.50 3.49 14.71
CA SER A 42 13.86 4.01 14.55
C SER A 42 14.54 4.27 15.89
N VAL A 43 13.81 4.83 16.87
CA VAL A 43 14.33 5.05 18.22
C VAL A 43 14.57 3.73 18.94
N ASN A 44 13.65 2.78 18.86
CA ASN A 44 13.80 1.48 19.51
C ASN A 44 15.07 0.75 19.01
N ARG A 45 15.26 0.65 17.68
CA ARG A 45 16.48 0.07 17.10
C ARG A 45 17.76 0.80 17.52
N LEU A 46 17.75 2.14 17.43
CA LEU A 46 18.87 2.96 17.85
C LEU A 46 19.26 2.71 19.32
N LEU A 47 18.27 2.56 20.20
CA LEU A 47 18.52 2.31 21.62
C LEU A 47 18.99 0.88 21.88
N ILE A 48 18.43 -0.13 21.20
CA ILE A 48 18.93 -1.52 21.27
C ILE A 48 20.43 -1.55 20.92
N ASP A 49 20.80 -0.91 19.81
CA ASP A 49 22.19 -0.84 19.36
C ASP A 49 23.08 -0.05 20.33
N ALA A 50 22.59 1.07 20.88
CA ALA A 50 23.35 1.86 21.86
C ALA A 50 23.60 1.08 23.17
N PHE A 51 22.63 0.28 23.61
CA PHE A 51 22.73 -0.59 24.79
C PHE A 51 23.39 -1.95 24.51
N ALA A 52 23.79 -2.25 23.27
CA ALA A 52 24.49 -3.48 22.94
C ALA A 52 25.77 -3.62 23.78
N GLY A 53 25.82 -4.68 24.61
CA GLY A 53 26.94 -4.95 25.52
C GLY A 53 27.04 -4.01 26.74
N ARG A 54 26.03 -3.17 27.01
CA ARG A 54 26.00 -2.24 28.16
C ARG A 54 24.75 -2.44 28.98
N GLU A 55 24.86 -2.58 30.30
CA GLU A 55 23.68 -2.70 31.18
C GLU A 55 23.01 -1.35 31.42
N THR A 56 23.84 -0.33 31.63
CA THR A 56 23.44 1.04 31.95
C THR A 56 24.11 2.03 31.01
N LEU A 57 23.48 3.17 30.77
CA LEU A 57 24.14 4.35 30.20
C LEU A 57 24.11 5.49 31.20
N SER A 58 25.28 6.07 31.50
CA SER A 58 25.36 7.40 32.09
C SER A 58 25.12 8.45 31.00
N ARG A 59 24.96 9.72 31.40
CA ARG A 59 24.81 10.80 30.42
C ARG A 59 25.99 10.93 29.47
N ALA A 60 27.22 10.86 30.00
CA ALA A 60 28.43 10.97 29.21
C ALA A 60 28.52 9.83 28.20
N ASP A 61 28.29 8.59 28.66
CA ASP A 61 28.34 7.40 27.81
C ASP A 61 27.20 7.37 26.79
N ALA A 62 26.02 7.89 27.14
CA ALA A 62 24.85 7.90 26.26
C ALA A 62 25.08 8.71 25.00
N VAL A 63 25.77 9.87 25.10
CA VAL A 63 26.08 10.68 23.92
C VAL A 63 26.93 9.87 22.93
N ASP A 64 27.98 9.21 23.42
CA ASP A 64 28.87 8.46 22.54
C ASP A 64 28.22 7.18 22.00
N ALA A 65 27.50 6.43 22.83
CA ALA A 65 26.80 5.21 22.42
C ALA A 65 25.73 5.50 21.35
N ILE A 66 24.92 6.56 21.53
CA ILE A 66 23.87 6.92 20.56
C ILE A 66 24.47 7.42 19.25
N MET A 67 25.56 8.18 19.31
CA MET A 67 26.23 8.64 18.09
C MET A 67 26.88 7.49 17.33
N ALA A 68 27.48 6.52 18.03
CA ALA A 68 28.06 5.32 17.43
C ALA A 68 26.99 4.42 16.77
N ALA A 69 25.83 4.26 17.40
CA ALA A 69 24.70 3.48 16.87
C ALA A 69 23.96 4.18 15.72
N SER A 70 24.14 5.49 15.55
CA SER A 70 23.37 6.28 14.59
C SER A 70 23.93 6.22 13.17
N VAL A 71 23.39 5.32 12.34
CA VAL A 71 23.75 5.14 10.91
C VAL A 71 23.61 6.41 10.06
N THR A 72 22.74 7.35 10.43
CA THR A 72 22.42 8.53 9.60
C THR A 72 23.33 9.74 9.80
N VAL A 73 24.29 9.70 10.72
CA VAL A 73 25.17 10.85 10.97
C VAL A 73 26.53 10.59 10.33
N THR A 74 26.75 11.19 9.17
CA THR A 74 28.03 11.14 8.45
C THR A 74 28.68 12.52 8.46
N GLY A 75 29.93 12.62 8.92
CA GLY A 75 30.72 13.86 8.94
C GLY A 75 30.85 14.52 10.31
N LYS A 76 31.56 15.66 10.35
CA LYS A 76 31.76 16.43 11.59
C LYS A 76 30.46 17.14 11.99
N VAL A 77 29.91 16.80 13.14
CA VAL A 77 28.77 17.46 13.77
C VAL A 77 29.21 18.15 15.06
N SER A 78 28.50 19.21 15.47
CA SER A 78 28.82 19.93 16.71
C SER A 78 28.46 19.11 17.95
N GLU A 79 29.09 19.40 19.09
CA GLU A 79 28.83 18.69 20.35
C GLU A 79 27.42 18.93 20.88
N GLU A 80 26.86 20.11 20.64
CA GLU A 80 25.49 20.48 20.98
C GLU A 80 24.50 19.61 20.21
N PHE A 81 24.76 19.37 18.93
CA PHE A 81 23.92 18.49 18.11
C PHE A 81 23.98 17.04 18.58
N ARG A 82 25.18 16.52 18.88
CA ARG A 82 25.36 15.17 19.45
C ARG A 82 24.57 15.03 20.75
N SER A 83 24.69 16.02 21.62
CA SER A 83 24.02 16.05 22.92
C SER A 83 22.49 16.17 22.78
N SER A 84 22.00 17.04 21.91
CA SER A 84 20.57 17.19 21.61
C SER A 84 19.97 15.90 21.05
N ARG A 85 20.67 15.23 20.12
CA ARG A 85 20.23 13.96 19.54
C ARG A 85 20.15 12.85 20.59
N ALA A 86 21.17 12.74 21.43
CA ALA A 86 21.21 11.77 22.52
C ALA A 86 20.09 12.01 23.54
N GLY A 87 19.91 13.27 23.97
CA GLY A 87 18.83 13.67 24.87
C GLY A 87 17.45 13.33 24.30
N ASN A 88 17.19 13.67 23.04
CA ASN A 88 15.93 13.35 22.39
C ASN A 88 15.69 11.83 22.28
N ALA A 89 16.70 11.04 21.93
CA ALA A 89 16.55 9.58 21.82
C ALA A 89 16.26 8.93 23.18
N LEU A 90 16.98 9.30 24.23
CA LEU A 90 16.70 8.81 25.59
C LEU A 90 15.34 9.29 26.12
N GLY A 91 14.97 10.54 25.86
CA GLY A 91 13.68 11.08 26.25
C GLY A 91 12.51 10.36 25.59
N TRP A 92 12.64 10.04 24.29
CA TRP A 92 11.68 9.16 23.60
C TRP A 92 11.70 7.73 24.14
N GLY A 93 12.87 7.19 24.47
CA GLY A 93 13.01 5.87 25.07
C GLY A 93 12.24 5.73 26.39
N VAL A 94 12.32 6.74 27.26
CA VAL A 94 11.53 6.79 28.50
C VAL A 94 10.04 6.99 28.19
N LYS A 95 9.68 7.93 27.30
CA LYS A 95 8.29 8.19 26.93
C LYS A 95 7.57 6.98 26.32
N LEU A 96 8.30 6.15 25.58
CA LEU A 96 7.78 4.93 24.93
C LEU A 96 7.87 3.70 25.84
N GLY A 97 8.46 3.81 27.03
CA GLY A 97 8.59 2.71 27.98
C GLY A 97 9.72 1.73 27.69
N PHE A 98 10.67 2.07 26.81
CA PHE A 98 11.85 1.23 26.53
C PHE A 98 12.89 1.31 27.63
N LEU A 99 12.99 2.49 28.26
CA LEU A 99 14.03 2.81 29.22
C LEU A 99 13.44 3.09 30.59
N HIS A 100 14.10 2.57 31.62
CA HIS A 100 13.94 3.03 32.99
C HIS A 100 15.03 4.07 33.30
N VAL A 101 14.69 5.03 34.15
CA VAL A 101 15.62 6.07 34.59
C VAL A 101 15.73 6.02 36.10
N ASP A 102 16.95 5.86 36.57
CA ASP A 102 17.31 5.90 37.98
C ASP A 102 18.26 7.07 38.24
N VAL A 103 18.43 7.42 39.53
CA VAL A 103 19.41 8.43 39.96
C VAL A 103 20.43 7.75 40.86
N VAL A 104 21.67 7.69 40.40
CA VAL A 104 22.81 7.10 41.12
C VAL A 104 23.84 8.21 41.33
N ASP A 105 24.24 8.47 42.57
CA ASP A 105 25.17 9.54 42.94
C ASP A 105 24.80 10.93 42.37
N GLY A 106 23.49 11.21 42.33
CA GLY A 106 22.94 12.46 41.80
C GLY A 106 22.97 12.58 40.26
N GLN A 107 23.35 11.52 39.54
CA GLN A 107 23.35 11.46 38.08
C GLN A 107 22.26 10.53 37.56
N ARG A 108 21.65 10.89 36.42
CA ARG A 108 20.69 10.01 35.75
C ARG A 108 21.43 8.85 35.09
N VAL A 109 20.92 7.66 35.33
CA VAL A 109 21.37 6.42 34.69
C VAL A 109 20.16 5.79 34.00
N TRP A 110 20.33 5.43 32.73
CA TRP A 110 19.29 4.75 31.97
C TRP A 110 19.58 3.27 31.87
N THR A 111 18.55 2.45 32.04
CA THR A 111 18.58 1.00 31.84
C THR A 111 17.57 0.59 30.78
N MET A 112 17.89 -0.45 30.01
CA MET A 112 17.02 -1.03 28.99
C MET A 112 16.78 -2.51 29.33
N PRO A 113 15.72 -2.83 30.10
CA PRO A 113 15.48 -4.19 30.58
C PRO A 113 15.10 -5.16 29.47
N ASP A 114 14.49 -4.64 28.40
CA ASP A 114 14.04 -5.42 27.26
C ASP A 114 14.67 -4.88 25.97
N ARG A 115 15.40 -5.74 25.27
CA ARG A 115 16.26 -5.38 24.12
C ARG A 115 15.78 -5.95 22.81
N GLU A 116 14.52 -6.36 22.73
CA GLU A 116 13.93 -6.81 21.47
C GLU A 116 13.18 -5.67 20.76
N GLU A 117 12.79 -5.90 19.50
CA GLU A 117 12.02 -4.93 18.73
C GLU A 117 10.59 -4.81 19.28
N TRP A 118 10.20 -3.61 19.68
CA TRP A 118 8.85 -3.30 20.19
C TRP A 118 7.88 -2.88 19.09
N PHE A 119 8.40 -2.52 17.93
CA PHE A 119 7.64 -2.00 16.81
C PHE A 119 8.03 -2.73 15.52
N GLU A 120 7.12 -2.73 14.55
CA GLU A 120 7.38 -3.08 13.17
C GLU A 120 6.74 -2.03 12.24
N LEU A 121 7.06 -2.05 10.95
CA LEU A 121 6.36 -1.20 9.98
C LEU A 121 5.15 -1.92 9.41
N ASP A 122 3.99 -1.25 9.43
CA ASP A 122 2.83 -1.68 8.67
C ASP A 122 3.04 -1.48 7.16
N ALA A 123 2.12 -2.01 6.34
CA ALA A 123 2.14 -1.85 4.88
C ALA A 123 2.11 -0.38 4.39
N LYS A 124 1.84 0.59 5.28
CA LYS A 124 1.82 2.03 5.00
C LYS A 124 3.06 2.76 5.55
N GLY A 125 4.06 2.01 6.04
CA GLY A 125 5.30 2.54 6.61
C GLY A 125 5.13 3.22 7.97
N LYS A 126 4.06 2.91 8.70
CA LYS A 126 3.81 3.41 10.06
C LYS A 126 4.25 2.37 11.09
N ALA A 127 4.89 2.84 12.16
CA ALA A 127 5.26 1.98 13.28
C ALA A 127 3.99 1.41 13.97
N ARG A 128 3.92 0.08 14.05
CA ARG A 128 2.92 -0.70 14.78
C ARG A 128 3.62 -1.35 15.97
N GLN A 129 3.10 -1.12 17.17
CA GLN A 129 3.64 -1.74 18.39
C GLN A 129 3.26 -3.24 18.41
N ILE A 130 4.23 -4.09 18.71
CA ILE A 130 4.09 -5.56 18.74
C ILE A 130 4.42 -6.16 20.12
N ARG A 131 5.06 -5.39 21.01
CA ARG A 131 5.43 -5.82 22.38
C ARG A 131 5.16 -4.71 23.39
N GLY A 132 5.11 -5.06 24.68
CA GLY A 132 4.85 -4.11 25.76
C GLY A 132 3.44 -3.53 25.78
N LEU A 133 2.48 -4.20 25.12
CA LEU A 133 1.06 -3.85 25.20
C LEU A 133 0.46 -4.55 26.42
N THR A 134 -0.35 -3.83 27.19
CA THR A 134 -1.18 -4.45 28.21
C THR A 134 -2.29 -5.27 27.56
N ASP A 135 -2.85 -6.27 28.27
CA ASP A 135 -3.98 -7.06 27.78
C ASP A 135 -5.16 -6.17 27.33
N ALA A 136 -5.41 -5.07 28.06
CA ALA A 136 -6.43 -4.10 27.71
C ALA A 136 -6.13 -3.36 26.39
N GLN A 137 -4.87 -2.96 26.17
CA GLN A 137 -4.45 -2.31 24.92
C GLN A 137 -4.50 -3.29 23.74
N GLN A 138 -4.05 -4.53 23.94
CA GLN A 138 -4.12 -5.56 22.92
C GLN A 138 -5.57 -5.87 22.55
N ALA A 139 -6.47 -5.96 23.55
CA ALA A 139 -7.89 -6.15 23.32
C ALA A 139 -8.54 -5.00 22.55
N ASP A 140 -8.18 -3.74 22.83
CA ASP A 140 -8.67 -2.58 22.09
C ASP A 140 -8.19 -2.57 20.62
N ILE A 141 -6.91 -2.88 20.38
CA ILE A 141 -6.34 -3.02 19.04
C ILE A 141 -7.09 -4.12 18.26
N ASN A 142 -7.28 -5.29 18.87
CA ASN A 142 -7.99 -6.40 18.25
C ASN A 142 -9.45 -6.03 17.94
N ARG A 143 -10.12 -5.31 18.85
CA ARG A 143 -11.50 -4.84 18.67
C ARG A 143 -11.61 -3.85 17.50
N LYS A 144 -10.67 -2.91 17.39
CA LYS A 144 -10.58 -1.96 16.27
C LYS A 144 -10.31 -2.67 14.94
N ALA A 145 -9.39 -3.63 14.92
CA ALA A 145 -9.09 -4.43 13.74
C ALA A 145 -10.31 -5.25 13.28
N ALA A 146 -11.00 -5.92 14.21
CA ALA A 146 -12.22 -6.65 13.92
C ALA A 146 -13.35 -5.75 13.38
N ALA A 147 -13.51 -4.55 13.94
CA ALA A 147 -14.49 -3.57 13.46
C ALA A 147 -14.16 -3.07 12.04
N GLN A 148 -12.88 -2.79 11.75
CA GLN A 148 -12.42 -2.41 10.41
C GLN A 148 -12.65 -3.52 9.40
N GLU A 149 -12.35 -4.76 9.76
CA GLU A 149 -12.56 -5.92 8.89
C GLU A 149 -14.04 -6.16 8.62
N LYS A 150 -14.89 -6.07 9.65
CA LYS A 150 -16.34 -6.15 9.48
C LYS A 150 -16.87 -5.05 8.55
N ALA A 151 -16.39 -3.82 8.70
CA ALA A 151 -16.75 -2.72 7.82
C ALA A 151 -16.29 -2.96 6.37
N ARG A 152 -15.07 -3.46 6.18
CA ARG A 152 -14.52 -3.83 4.87
C ARG A 152 -15.38 -4.89 4.18
N LEU A 153 -15.70 -5.98 4.87
CA LEU A 153 -16.56 -7.05 4.35
C LEU A 153 -17.97 -6.56 4.03
N THR A 154 -18.53 -5.69 4.86
CA THR A 154 -19.85 -5.08 4.60
C THR A 154 -19.84 -4.24 3.32
N LEU A 155 -18.80 -3.42 3.12
CA LEU A 155 -18.66 -2.62 1.89
C LEU A 155 -18.44 -3.49 0.66
N GLN A 156 -17.67 -4.58 0.81
CA GLN A 156 -17.44 -5.55 -0.24
C GLN A 156 -18.73 -6.26 -0.68
N ALA A 157 -19.56 -6.69 0.28
CA ALA A 157 -20.85 -7.33 0.00
C ALA A 157 -21.82 -6.37 -0.69
N LYS A 158 -21.94 -5.13 -0.18
CA LYS A 158 -22.79 -4.09 -0.80
C LYS A 158 -22.38 -3.76 -2.23
N GLU A 159 -21.08 -3.67 -2.49
CA GLU A 159 -20.60 -3.43 -3.85
C GLU A 159 -20.87 -4.64 -4.74
N ALA A 160 -20.75 -5.87 -4.23
CA ALA A 160 -21.02 -7.08 -5.00
C ALA A 160 -22.50 -7.17 -5.39
N GLU A 161 -23.42 -6.85 -4.46
CA GLU A 161 -24.86 -6.75 -4.74
C GLU A 161 -25.16 -5.71 -5.84
N ARG A 162 -24.44 -4.57 -5.83
CA ARG A 162 -24.59 -3.52 -6.85
C ARG A 162 -24.02 -3.92 -8.21
N VAL A 163 -22.86 -4.58 -8.22
CA VAL A 163 -22.11 -4.91 -9.43
C VAL A 163 -22.68 -6.15 -10.14
N GLY A 164 -23.21 -7.12 -9.39
CA GLY A 164 -23.69 -8.40 -9.93
C GLY A 164 -24.64 -8.27 -11.13
N PRO A 165 -25.77 -7.56 -11.00
CA PRO A 165 -26.71 -7.41 -12.12
C PRO A 165 -26.10 -6.71 -13.35
N LEU A 166 -25.13 -5.82 -13.14
CA LEU A 166 -24.45 -5.10 -14.23
C LEU A 166 -23.47 -6.02 -14.97
N VAL A 167 -22.71 -6.84 -14.22
CA VAL A 167 -21.83 -7.86 -14.79
C VAL A 167 -22.64 -8.86 -15.59
N GLU A 168 -23.73 -9.38 -15.03
CA GLU A 168 -24.61 -10.34 -15.70
C GLU A 168 -25.18 -9.75 -17.01
N ALA A 169 -25.72 -8.53 -16.97
CA ALA A 169 -26.22 -7.85 -18.16
C ALA A 169 -25.13 -7.65 -19.23
N ALA A 170 -23.91 -7.30 -18.84
CA ALA A 170 -22.79 -7.11 -19.77
C ALA A 170 -22.32 -8.44 -20.37
N LEU A 171 -22.28 -9.53 -19.60
CA LEU A 171 -21.94 -10.87 -20.11
C LEU A 171 -22.99 -11.39 -21.10
N HIS A 172 -24.28 -11.20 -20.81
CA HIS A 172 -25.34 -11.55 -21.75
C HIS A 172 -25.31 -10.69 -23.01
N SER A 173 -24.99 -9.40 -22.90
CA SER A 173 -24.79 -8.52 -24.05
C SER A 173 -23.61 -9.00 -24.92
N LEU A 174 -22.50 -9.40 -24.29
CA LEU A 174 -21.35 -9.98 -24.97
C LEU A 174 -21.74 -11.24 -25.75
N LEU A 175 -22.39 -12.21 -25.11
CA LEU A 175 -22.81 -13.45 -25.77
C LEU A 175 -23.90 -13.25 -26.83
N ARG A 176 -24.72 -12.20 -26.72
CA ARG A 176 -25.70 -11.84 -27.76
C ARG A 176 -25.02 -11.43 -29.06
N HIS A 177 -23.92 -10.68 -28.98
CA HIS A 177 -23.21 -10.14 -30.14
C HIS A 177 -22.05 -11.01 -30.61
N ASP A 178 -21.50 -11.85 -29.73
CA ASP A 178 -20.45 -12.83 -30.01
C ASP A 178 -20.75 -14.14 -29.26
N PRO A 179 -21.67 -15.00 -29.77
CA PRO A 179 -22.05 -16.25 -29.10
C PRO A 179 -20.88 -17.24 -28.94
N GLY A 180 -19.86 -17.12 -29.79
CA GLY A 180 -18.66 -17.95 -29.78
C GLY A 180 -17.51 -17.36 -28.97
N TYR A 181 -17.74 -16.32 -28.16
CA TYR A 181 -16.67 -15.63 -27.44
C TYR A 181 -15.85 -16.58 -26.58
N VAL A 182 -14.55 -16.67 -26.87
CA VAL A 182 -13.56 -17.42 -26.11
C VAL A 182 -12.77 -16.46 -25.23
N ILE A 183 -12.76 -16.71 -23.93
CA ILE A 183 -11.89 -16.01 -22.98
C ILE A 183 -10.45 -16.37 -23.34
N PRO A 184 -9.60 -15.42 -23.74
CA PRO A 184 -8.23 -15.72 -24.14
C PRO A 184 -7.36 -16.07 -22.93
N ALA A 185 -6.20 -16.71 -23.18
CA ALA A 185 -5.18 -16.87 -22.16
C ALA A 185 -4.71 -15.49 -21.63
N GLY A 186 -4.56 -15.38 -20.31
CA GLY A 186 -4.23 -14.13 -19.65
C GLY A 186 -2.85 -13.59 -20.05
N ARG A 187 -2.77 -12.27 -20.21
CA ARG A 187 -1.58 -11.50 -20.58
C ARG A 187 -1.28 -10.48 -19.48
N PRO A 188 -0.66 -10.90 -18.36
CA PRO A 188 -0.38 -10.02 -17.23
C PRO A 188 0.57 -8.86 -17.57
N HIS A 189 1.35 -8.97 -18.65
CA HIS A 189 2.24 -7.93 -19.17
C HIS A 189 1.74 -7.28 -20.47
N GLY A 190 0.44 -7.42 -20.78
CA GLY A 190 -0.17 -6.75 -21.92
C GLY A 190 -0.23 -5.23 -21.75
N PRO A 191 -0.60 -4.48 -22.80
CA PRO A 191 -0.75 -3.03 -22.72
C PRO A 191 -1.92 -2.60 -21.82
N TYR A 192 -2.90 -3.49 -21.57
CA TYR A 192 -4.07 -3.23 -20.73
C TYR A 192 -4.47 -4.46 -19.88
N PRO A 193 -3.66 -4.84 -18.88
CA PRO A 193 -3.92 -6.01 -18.05
C PRO A 193 -5.21 -5.86 -17.22
N GLU A 194 -5.63 -4.64 -16.90
CA GLU A 194 -6.86 -4.39 -16.15
C GLU A 194 -8.15 -4.81 -16.90
N TYR A 195 -8.11 -4.93 -18.24
CA TYR A 195 -9.22 -5.36 -19.09
C TYR A 195 -9.11 -6.83 -19.53
N ASP A 196 -8.18 -7.57 -18.95
CA ASP A 196 -7.99 -8.99 -19.24
C ASP A 196 -8.84 -9.85 -18.28
N LEU A 197 -9.91 -10.43 -18.82
CA LEU A 197 -10.85 -11.21 -18.02
C LEU A 197 -10.19 -12.42 -17.35
N ALA A 198 -9.20 -13.05 -17.99
CA ALA A 198 -8.54 -14.24 -17.45
C ALA A 198 -7.73 -13.94 -16.17
N LEU A 199 -7.25 -12.70 -15.99
CA LEU A 199 -6.51 -12.31 -14.77
C LEU A 199 -7.40 -12.21 -13.52
N TYR A 200 -8.72 -12.24 -13.70
CA TYR A 200 -9.70 -12.23 -12.61
C TYR A 200 -10.29 -13.62 -12.35
N LEU A 201 -9.95 -14.61 -13.16
CA LEU A 201 -10.52 -15.96 -13.13
C LEU A 201 -9.43 -17.02 -12.89
N PRO A 202 -8.76 -17.01 -11.72
CA PRO A 202 -7.62 -17.90 -11.46
C PRO A 202 -7.99 -19.39 -11.47
N THR A 203 -9.28 -19.71 -11.33
CA THR A 203 -9.82 -21.08 -11.35
C THR A 203 -10.16 -21.58 -12.76
N VAL A 204 -10.12 -20.71 -13.76
CA VAL A 204 -10.49 -21.04 -15.14
C VAL A 204 -9.22 -21.23 -15.97
N THR A 205 -9.05 -22.42 -16.55
CA THR A 205 -7.94 -22.71 -17.46
C THR A 205 -8.25 -22.16 -18.86
N ALA A 206 -7.99 -20.87 -19.07
CA ALA A 206 -8.13 -20.23 -20.37
C ALA A 206 -7.07 -20.75 -21.39
N PRO A 207 -7.38 -20.84 -22.70
CA PRO A 207 -8.60 -20.34 -23.34
C PRO A 207 -9.82 -21.24 -23.14
N VAL A 208 -10.98 -20.65 -22.88
CA VAL A 208 -12.25 -21.37 -22.68
C VAL A 208 -13.42 -20.59 -23.28
N PRO A 209 -14.43 -21.25 -23.88
CA PRO A 209 -15.66 -20.59 -24.29
C PRO A 209 -16.38 -19.96 -23.09
N LEU A 210 -16.77 -18.69 -23.20
CA LEU A 210 -17.45 -17.99 -22.09
C LEU A 210 -18.75 -18.68 -21.69
N VAL A 211 -19.48 -19.27 -22.64
CA VAL A 211 -20.73 -19.99 -22.36
C VAL A 211 -20.55 -21.15 -21.38
N GLU A 212 -19.40 -21.83 -21.40
CA GLU A 212 -19.11 -22.98 -20.52
C GLU A 212 -18.83 -22.55 -19.08
N VAL A 213 -18.33 -21.33 -18.89
CA VAL A 213 -17.91 -20.80 -17.58
C VAL A 213 -18.76 -19.61 -17.12
N LEU A 214 -19.86 -19.32 -17.81
CA LEU A 214 -20.68 -18.12 -17.57
C LEU A 214 -21.07 -17.92 -16.10
N PRO A 215 -21.54 -18.94 -15.35
CA PRO A 215 -21.84 -18.78 -13.92
C PRO A 215 -20.59 -18.41 -13.09
N ILE A 216 -19.44 -19.01 -13.38
CA ILE A 216 -18.18 -18.74 -12.68
C ILE A 216 -17.75 -17.29 -12.93
N VAL A 217 -17.84 -16.84 -14.19
CA VAL A 217 -17.48 -15.49 -14.61
C VAL A 217 -18.43 -14.45 -13.99
N ALA A 218 -19.73 -14.74 -13.95
CA ALA A 218 -20.72 -13.87 -13.34
C ALA A 218 -20.48 -13.69 -11.84
N GLU A 219 -20.01 -14.73 -11.13
CA GLU A 219 -19.82 -14.67 -9.68
C GLU A 219 -18.41 -14.27 -9.23
N ALA A 220 -17.44 -14.23 -10.14
CA ALA A 220 -16.02 -13.99 -9.84
C ALA A 220 -15.78 -12.74 -8.98
N HIS A 221 -16.60 -11.70 -9.15
CA HIS A 221 -16.43 -10.44 -8.44
C HIS A 221 -16.78 -10.49 -6.94
N ARG A 222 -17.54 -11.49 -6.45
CA ARG A 222 -18.10 -11.47 -5.09
C ARG A 222 -17.03 -11.34 -4.00
N ASP A 223 -15.93 -12.06 -4.15
CA ASP A 223 -14.84 -12.10 -3.18
C ASP A 223 -13.73 -11.08 -3.46
N MET A 224 -13.88 -10.26 -4.50
CA MET A 224 -12.91 -9.22 -4.82
C MET A 224 -13.08 -7.98 -3.94
N GLU A 225 -11.98 -7.28 -3.68
CA GLU A 225 -12.04 -5.94 -3.08
C GLU A 225 -12.87 -4.98 -3.97
N VAL A 226 -13.54 -4.00 -3.35
CA VAL A 226 -14.42 -3.02 -4.02
C VAL A 226 -13.79 -2.40 -5.28
N ARG A 227 -12.51 -2.02 -5.21
CA ARG A 227 -11.80 -1.45 -6.37
C ARG A 227 -11.68 -2.47 -7.51
N ARG A 228 -11.34 -3.72 -7.19
CA ARG A 228 -11.23 -4.80 -8.18
C ARG A 228 -12.60 -5.17 -8.76
N GLN A 229 -13.67 -5.16 -7.97
CA GLN A 229 -15.04 -5.35 -8.48
C GLN A 229 -15.42 -4.31 -9.55
N ARG A 230 -15.07 -3.04 -9.32
CA ARG A 230 -15.31 -1.96 -10.30
C ARG A 230 -14.47 -2.13 -11.56
N THR A 231 -13.21 -2.53 -11.42
CA THR A 231 -12.36 -2.79 -12.58
C THR A 231 -12.85 -4.02 -13.37
N TRP A 232 -13.28 -5.07 -12.67
CA TRP A 232 -13.90 -6.25 -13.28
C TRP A 232 -15.13 -5.87 -14.12
N LEU A 233 -16.06 -5.10 -13.56
CA LEU A 233 -17.23 -4.63 -14.30
C LEU A 233 -16.82 -3.89 -15.59
N ARG A 234 -15.89 -2.94 -15.49
CA ARG A 234 -15.39 -2.20 -16.66
C ARG A 234 -14.76 -3.12 -17.71
N ALA A 235 -14.01 -4.13 -17.29
CA ALA A 235 -13.42 -5.10 -18.19
C ALA A 235 -14.49 -5.87 -18.97
N VAL A 236 -15.54 -6.33 -18.30
CA VAL A 236 -16.67 -7.03 -18.94
C VAL A 236 -17.45 -6.10 -19.87
N GLU A 237 -17.77 -4.88 -19.42
CA GLU A 237 -18.46 -3.86 -20.22
C GLU A 237 -17.70 -3.52 -21.50
N GLU A 238 -16.38 -3.35 -21.41
CA GLU A 238 -15.54 -3.06 -22.58
C GLU A 238 -15.57 -4.21 -23.59
N ARG A 239 -15.51 -5.47 -23.13
CA ARG A 239 -15.63 -6.63 -24.04
C ARG A 239 -17.00 -6.69 -24.70
N ALA A 240 -18.08 -6.45 -23.95
CA ALA A 240 -19.44 -6.40 -24.49
C ALA A 240 -19.60 -5.29 -25.54
N HIS A 241 -19.06 -4.09 -25.27
CA HIS A 241 -19.07 -2.97 -26.21
C HIS A 241 -18.28 -3.28 -27.49
N LEU A 242 -17.10 -3.90 -27.37
CA LEU A 242 -16.29 -4.29 -28.53
C LEU A 242 -16.99 -5.37 -29.39
N ALA A 243 -17.63 -6.37 -28.76
CA ALA A 243 -18.39 -7.39 -29.48
C ALA A 243 -19.57 -6.77 -30.24
N LYS A 244 -20.33 -5.89 -29.59
CA LYS A 244 -21.41 -5.14 -30.24
C LYS A 244 -20.90 -4.36 -31.46
N ARG A 245 -19.84 -3.58 -31.32
CA ARG A 245 -19.26 -2.82 -32.45
C ARG A 245 -18.83 -3.72 -33.60
N ARG A 246 -18.21 -4.87 -33.31
CA ARG A 246 -17.81 -5.83 -34.35
C ARG A 246 -19.02 -6.41 -35.09
N ALA A 247 -20.08 -6.76 -34.36
CA ALA A 247 -21.32 -7.25 -34.96
C ALA A 247 -21.99 -6.18 -35.84
N GLU A 248 -22.00 -4.91 -35.40
CA GLU A 248 -22.53 -3.79 -36.19
C GLU A 248 -21.74 -3.58 -37.49
N ILE A 249 -20.40 -3.59 -37.42
CA ILE A 249 -19.53 -3.48 -38.59
C ILE A 249 -19.78 -4.65 -39.55
N ALA A 250 -19.80 -5.89 -39.04
CA ALA A 250 -20.04 -7.08 -39.86
C ALA A 250 -21.42 -7.06 -40.55
N ALA A 251 -22.44 -6.52 -39.88
CA ALA A 251 -23.77 -6.35 -40.47
C ALA A 251 -23.78 -5.33 -41.62
N ILE A 252 -23.07 -4.22 -41.46
CA ILE A 252 -22.89 -3.20 -42.51
C ILE A 252 -22.14 -3.81 -43.70
N ASP A 253 -21.05 -4.53 -43.45
CA ASP A 253 -20.25 -5.19 -44.49
C ASP A 253 -21.08 -6.23 -45.25
N ALA A 254 -21.87 -7.03 -44.54
CA ALA A 254 -22.77 -8.02 -45.14
C ALA A 254 -23.85 -7.37 -46.01
N MET A 255 -24.42 -6.24 -45.57
CA MET A 255 -25.38 -5.47 -46.37
C MET A 255 -24.75 -4.92 -47.65
N HIS A 256 -23.54 -4.37 -47.57
CA HIS A 256 -22.81 -3.90 -48.75
C HIS A 256 -22.46 -5.04 -49.71
N ALA A 257 -22.04 -6.20 -49.19
CA ALA A 257 -21.75 -7.38 -49.99
C ALA A 257 -23.02 -7.91 -50.69
N ALA A 258 -24.16 -7.96 -50.00
CA ALA A 258 -25.44 -8.37 -50.58
C ALA A 258 -25.88 -7.43 -51.71
N ARG A 259 -25.78 -6.11 -51.50
CA ARG A 259 -26.09 -5.11 -52.53
C ARG A 259 -25.17 -5.20 -53.75
N ALA A 260 -23.88 -5.44 -53.53
CA ALA A 260 -22.92 -5.63 -54.62
C ALA A 260 -23.20 -6.92 -55.42
N ALA A 261 -23.62 -7.99 -54.74
CA ALA A 261 -24.02 -9.23 -55.40
C ALA A 261 -25.29 -9.06 -56.24
N GLU A 262 -26.29 -8.32 -55.74
CA GLU A 262 -27.50 -7.97 -56.49
C GLU A 262 -27.17 -7.16 -57.74
N GLN A 263 -26.35 -6.11 -57.60
CA GLN A 263 -25.89 -5.31 -58.75
C GLN A 263 -25.13 -6.15 -59.79
N ALA A 264 -24.28 -7.09 -59.35
CA ALA A 264 -23.54 -7.95 -60.27
C ALA A 264 -24.45 -8.91 -61.04
N VAL A 265 -25.57 -9.35 -60.45
CA VAL A 265 -26.58 -10.16 -61.14
C VAL A 265 -27.34 -9.31 -62.17
N ASP A 266 -27.71 -8.08 -61.81
CA ASP A 266 -28.39 -7.14 -62.72
C ASP A 266 -27.48 -6.75 -63.91
N ASP A 267 -26.21 -6.45 -63.65
CA ASP A 267 -25.23 -6.10 -64.68
C ASP A 267 -25.01 -7.28 -65.65
N ALA A 268 -24.91 -8.52 -65.14
CA ALA A 268 -24.79 -9.72 -65.98
C ALA A 268 -26.04 -9.97 -66.85
N ALA A 269 -27.24 -9.70 -66.33
CA ALA A 269 -28.48 -9.84 -67.08
C ALA A 269 -28.62 -8.80 -68.21
N LEU A 270 -27.99 -7.63 -68.07
CA LEU A 270 -27.97 -6.58 -69.09
C LEU A 270 -26.93 -6.85 -70.20
N GLU A 271 -25.85 -7.58 -69.92
CA GLU A 271 -24.85 -7.95 -70.93
C GLU A 271 -25.33 -9.05 -71.91
N ASP A 272 -26.34 -9.82 -71.52
CA ASP A 272 -26.96 -10.89 -72.33
C ASP A 272 -28.10 -10.40 -73.26
N LEU A 273 -28.42 -9.09 -73.27
CA LEU A 273 -29.45 -8.45 -74.12
C LEU A 273 -28.85 -7.76 -75.35
#